data_AF-A0A968LG35-F1
#
_entry.id   AF-A0A968LG35-F1
#
_cell.length_a   1.000
_cell.length_b   1.000
_cell.length_c   1.000
_cell.angle_alpha   90.00
_cell.angle_beta   90.00
_cell.angle_gamma   90.00
#
_symmetry.space_group_name_H-M   'P 1'
#
loop_
_entity.id
_entity.type
_entity.pdbx_description
1 polymer ?
#
loop_
_entity_poly.entity_id
_entity_poly.type
_entity_poly.pdbx_seq_one_letter_code
_entity_poly.pdbx_strand_id
1 'polypeptide(L)'
;MGLVLSLGFYAAFLFFVAGYLARMLGWARYASPQAVPEGKLSLYVCLSALADILLLRRLLRVNDVLWVGEWVFHASLLVLFLSHLKYILDPVPAVIASMEIPARVAAWLLPASLLYIGIMKVIIEKKAYVSSYNFMLLGLIMASGASGLVMKYSLRADLADVKHFTMGLMIFHPGTPPGSPVFLVHFVVFLVLLACLPTHVFAAPLTMLEARQREEELPHLMHEK
;
A
#
# COMPACT_ATOMS: atom_id res chain seq x y z
N MET A 1 -14.13 -15.53 20.02
CA MET A 1 -13.39 -15.23 18.77
C MET A 1 -13.59 -13.78 18.33
N GLY A 2 -14.82 -13.27 18.17
CA GLY A 2 -15.08 -11.90 17.71
C GLY A 2 -14.35 -10.80 18.50
N LEU A 3 -14.48 -10.80 19.83
CA LEU A 3 -13.77 -9.84 20.70
C LEU A 3 -12.25 -9.82 20.46
N VAL A 4 -11.62 -10.99 20.33
CA VAL A 4 -10.17 -11.11 20.13
C VAL A 4 -9.76 -10.48 18.80
N LEU A 5 -10.52 -10.74 17.73
CA LEU A 5 -10.24 -10.14 16.41
C LEU A 5 -10.43 -8.63 16.41
N SER A 6 -11.46 -8.12 17.08
CA SER A 6 -11.72 -6.69 17.18
C SER A 6 -10.64 -5.98 17.99
N LEU A 7 -10.26 -6.53 19.15
CA LEU A 7 -9.16 -6.00 19.95
C LEU A 7 -7.83 -6.06 19.19
N GLY A 8 -7.58 -7.16 18.45
CA GLY A 8 -6.41 -7.30 17.59
C GLY A 8 -6.38 -6.22 16.49
N PHE A 9 -7.52 -5.93 15.87
CA PHE A 9 -7.65 -4.83 14.91
C PHE A 9 -7.31 -3.48 15.52
N TYR A 10 -7.91 -3.12 16.65
CA TYR A 10 -7.63 -1.84 17.31
C TYR A 10 -6.17 -1.72 17.76
N ALA A 11 -5.58 -2.80 18.28
CA ALA A 11 -4.18 -2.83 18.66
C ALA A 11 -3.24 -2.65 17.46
N ALA A 12 -3.46 -3.37 16.36
CA ALA A 12 -2.67 -3.25 15.14
C ALA A 12 -2.80 -1.86 14.51
N PHE A 13 -4.01 -1.32 14.47
CA PHE A 13 -4.27 0.03 13.96
C PHE A 13 -3.60 1.10 14.83
N LEU A 14 -3.75 1.02 16.15
CA LEU A 14 -3.10 1.95 17.08
C LEU A 14 -1.57 1.89 16.96
N PHE A 15 -1.00 0.68 16.90
CA PHE A 15 0.44 0.50 16.71
C PHE A 15 0.93 1.17 15.42
N PHE A 16 0.22 0.94 14.31
CA PHE A 16 0.54 1.54 13.01
C PHE A 16 0.47 3.08 13.06
N VAL A 17 -0.64 3.63 13.58
CA VAL A 17 -0.85 5.09 13.67
C VAL A 17 0.16 5.74 14.61
N ALA A 18 0.40 5.17 15.79
CA ALA A 18 1.38 5.69 16.74
C ALA A 18 2.80 5.67 16.14
N GLY A 19 3.18 4.59 15.44
CA GLY A 19 4.46 4.48 14.75
C GLY A 19 4.60 5.49 13.61
N TYR A 20 3.53 5.71 12.84
CA TYR A 20 3.48 6.73 11.79
C TYR A 20 3.64 8.14 12.37
N LEU A 21 2.86 8.50 13.39
CA LEU A 21 2.92 9.81 14.05
C LEU A 21 4.27 10.06 14.71
N ALA A 22 4.83 9.07 15.41
CA ALA A 22 6.15 9.20 16.04
C ALA A 22 7.26 9.48 15.01
N ARG A 23 7.22 8.82 13.84
CA ARG A 23 8.16 9.08 12.75
C ARG A 23 7.95 10.43 12.09
N MET A 24 6.69 10.83 11.88
CA MET A 24 6.35 12.15 11.33
C MET A 24 6.84 13.28 12.25
N LEU A 25 6.59 13.17 13.55
CA LEU A 25 7.06 14.14 14.56
C LEU A 25 8.59 14.11 14.71
N GLY A 26 9.21 12.94 14.53
CA GLY A 26 10.67 12.79 14.48
C GLY A 26 11.29 13.42 13.24
N TRP A 27 10.62 13.39 12.09
CA TRP A 27 11.13 13.98 10.85
C TRP A 27 11.35 15.49 10.99
N ALA A 28 10.45 16.20 11.69
CA ALA A 28 10.66 17.61 12.01
C ALA A 28 11.96 17.87 12.79
N ARG A 29 12.49 16.87 13.52
CA ARG A 29 13.73 16.96 14.30
C ARG A 29 14.98 16.57 13.52
N TYR A 30 14.84 15.80 12.44
CA TYR A 30 15.95 15.29 11.62
C TYR A 30 15.92 15.79 10.17
N ALA A 31 15.00 16.71 9.83
CA ALA A 31 14.96 17.34 8.52
C ALA A 31 16.34 17.98 8.25
N SER A 32 16.98 17.50 7.19
CA SER A 32 18.31 17.97 6.77
C SER A 32 18.30 19.50 6.64
N PRO A 33 19.29 20.23 7.18
CA PRO A 33 19.39 21.68 7.05
C PRO A 33 19.71 22.16 5.63
N GLN A 34 19.81 21.25 4.65
CA GLN A 34 19.84 21.66 3.24
C GLN A 34 18.51 22.33 2.92
N ALA A 35 18.54 23.65 2.82
CA ALA A 35 17.41 24.51 2.49
C ALA A 35 16.54 23.83 1.44
N VAL A 36 15.26 23.63 1.78
CA VAL A 36 14.25 23.40 0.76
C VAL A 36 14.33 24.63 -0.14
N PRO A 37 14.69 24.46 -1.42
CA PRO A 37 14.84 25.60 -2.30
C PRO A 37 13.50 26.38 -2.30
N GLU A 38 13.54 27.72 -2.20
CA GLU A 38 12.33 28.58 -2.16
C GLU A 38 11.63 28.67 -3.53
N GLY A 39 11.71 27.61 -4.33
CA GLY A 39 11.12 27.49 -5.63
C GLY A 39 9.62 27.55 -5.59
N LYS A 40 9.07 28.33 -6.52
CA LYS A 40 7.66 28.29 -6.83
C LYS A 40 7.30 26.87 -7.29
N LEU A 41 6.24 26.30 -6.72
CA LEU A 41 5.64 25.05 -7.19
C LEU A 41 5.18 25.22 -8.66
N SER A 42 6.05 24.84 -9.59
CA SER A 42 5.78 24.84 -11.02
C SER A 42 4.85 23.69 -11.39
N LEU A 43 3.94 23.93 -12.34
CA LEU A 43 3.08 22.87 -12.89
C LEU A 43 3.92 21.71 -13.45
N TYR A 44 5.08 22.02 -14.03
CA TYR A 44 6.00 21.02 -14.56
C TYR A 44 6.55 20.09 -13.48
N VAL A 45 6.93 20.63 -12.31
CA VAL A 45 7.42 19.84 -11.16
C VAL A 45 6.33 18.93 -10.64
N CYS A 46 5.11 19.45 -10.47
CA CYS A 46 3.97 18.67 -10.00
C CYS A 46 3.64 17.53 -10.98
N LEU A 47 3.56 17.81 -12.27
CA LEU A 47 3.29 16.80 -13.31
C LEU A 47 4.41 15.77 -13.41
N SER A 48 5.67 16.18 -13.27
CA SER A 48 6.83 15.29 -13.32
C SER A 48 6.89 14.37 -12.10
N ALA A 49 6.66 14.91 -10.89
CA ALA A 49 6.57 14.11 -9.67
C ALA A 49 5.37 13.15 -9.71
N LEU A 50 4.21 13.61 -10.19
CA LEU A 50 3.04 12.76 -10.38
C LEU A 50 3.35 11.61 -11.35
N ALA A 51 4.04 11.90 -12.45
CA ALA A 51 4.40 10.88 -13.41
C ALA A 51 5.46 9.91 -12.86
N ASP A 52 6.38 10.35 -12.00
CA ASP A 52 7.31 9.45 -11.30
C ASP A 52 6.58 8.47 -10.38
N ILE A 53 5.51 8.93 -9.71
CA ILE A 53 4.67 8.10 -8.83
C ILE A 53 3.82 7.12 -9.66
N LEU A 54 3.08 7.63 -10.65
CA LEU A 54 2.11 6.83 -11.41
C LEU A 54 2.78 5.84 -12.37
N LEU A 55 3.91 6.21 -12.97
CA LEU A 55 4.60 5.38 -13.96
C LEU A 55 5.85 4.73 -13.39
N LEU A 56 6.16 4.91 -12.09
CA LEU A 56 7.38 4.39 -11.47
C LEU A 56 8.63 4.69 -12.33
N ARG A 57 8.73 5.91 -12.90
CA ARG A 57 9.73 6.26 -13.93
C ARG A 57 11.17 6.03 -13.49
N ARG A 58 11.45 6.20 -12.20
CA ARG A 58 12.78 5.94 -11.64
C ARG A 58 13.13 4.45 -11.71
N LEU A 59 12.16 3.58 -11.40
CA LEU A 59 12.36 2.13 -11.51
C LEU A 59 12.50 1.72 -12.97
N LEU A 60 11.68 2.27 -13.88
CA LEU A 60 11.78 2.00 -15.31
C LEU A 60 13.19 2.25 -15.86
N ARG A 61 13.87 3.30 -15.38
CA ARG A 61 15.25 3.64 -15.78
C ARG A 61 16.31 2.71 -15.19
N VAL A 62 16.06 2.12 -14.02
CA VAL A 62 17.06 1.32 -13.28
C VAL A 62 16.91 -0.18 -13.54
N ASN A 63 15.66 -0.66 -13.62
CA ASN A 63 15.33 -2.06 -13.84
C ASN A 63 13.99 -2.16 -14.59
N ASP A 64 14.08 -2.18 -15.91
CA ASP A 64 12.97 -2.28 -16.85
C ASP A 64 12.21 -3.61 -16.74
N VAL A 65 12.92 -4.70 -16.40
CA VAL A 65 12.32 -6.02 -16.18
C VAL A 65 11.37 -5.99 -14.97
N LEU A 66 11.84 -5.52 -13.81
CA LEU A 66 11.00 -5.44 -12.61
C LEU A 66 9.86 -4.41 -12.74
N TRP A 67 10.02 -3.42 -13.62
CA TRP A 67 9.05 -2.34 -13.78
C TRP A 67 7.63 -2.84 -14.08
N VAL A 68 7.46 -3.74 -15.04
CA VAL A 68 6.13 -4.25 -15.43
C VAL A 68 5.46 -4.93 -14.23
N GLY A 69 6.21 -5.77 -13.53
CA GLY A 69 5.73 -6.48 -12.35
C GLY A 69 5.29 -5.53 -11.24
N GLU A 70 6.18 -4.60 -10.87
CA GLU A 70 5.91 -3.64 -9.80
C GLU A 70 4.76 -2.70 -10.14
N TRP A 71 4.63 -2.27 -11.40
CA TRP A 71 3.50 -1.43 -11.82
C TRP A 71 2.16 -2.18 -11.71
N VAL A 72 2.08 -3.41 -12.23
CA VAL A 72 0.88 -4.25 -12.13
C VAL A 72 0.54 -4.55 -10.66
N PHE A 73 1.55 -4.78 -9.83
CA PHE A 73 1.38 -4.97 -8.38
C PHE A 73 0.72 -3.76 -7.71
N HIS A 74 1.28 -2.55 -7.89
CA HIS A 74 0.73 -1.35 -7.25
C HIS A 74 -0.67 -1.00 -7.78
N ALA A 75 -0.90 -1.11 -9.09
CA ALA A 75 -2.20 -0.88 -9.69
C ALA A 75 -3.25 -1.86 -9.14
N SER A 76 -2.90 -3.15 -9.05
CA SER A 76 -3.79 -4.19 -8.52
C SER A 76 -4.07 -3.99 -7.02
N LEU A 77 -3.03 -3.65 -6.25
CA LEU A 77 -3.15 -3.37 -4.81
C LEU A 77 -4.08 -2.17 -4.57
N LEU A 78 -3.93 -1.09 -5.34
CA LEU A 78 -4.77 0.10 -5.23
C LEU A 78 -6.24 -0.21 -5.58
N VAL A 79 -6.48 -0.89 -6.71
CA VAL A 79 -7.84 -1.27 -7.13
C VAL A 79 -8.50 -2.16 -6.08
N LEU A 80 -7.77 -3.15 -5.56
CA LEU A 80 -8.28 -4.01 -4.51
C LEU A 80 -8.58 -3.21 -3.24
N PHE A 81 -7.66 -2.38 -2.78
CA PHE A 81 -7.86 -1.53 -1.60
C PHE A 81 -9.11 -0.65 -1.74
N LEU A 82 -9.28 0.05 -2.88
CA LEU A 82 -10.47 0.86 -3.14
C LEU A 82 -11.75 0.00 -3.15
N SER A 83 -11.69 -1.21 -3.72
CA SER A 83 -12.83 -2.12 -3.72
C SER A 83 -13.20 -2.63 -2.32
N HIS A 84 -12.27 -2.65 -1.36
CA HIS A 84 -12.54 -3.04 0.03
C HIS A 84 -13.32 -1.94 0.79
N LEU A 85 -13.23 -0.69 0.36
CA LEU A 85 -13.97 0.42 1.01
C LEU A 85 -15.49 0.23 0.97
N LYS A 86 -16.03 -0.58 0.05
CA LYS A 86 -17.46 -0.91 0.02
C LYS A 86 -17.96 -1.62 1.28
N TYR A 87 -17.07 -2.27 2.04
CA TYR A 87 -17.39 -2.93 3.30
C TYR A 87 -17.39 -1.96 4.50
N ILE A 88 -16.95 -0.73 4.28
CA ILE A 88 -16.84 0.31 5.31
C ILE A 88 -17.86 1.42 5.08
N LEU A 89 -18.16 1.75 3.81
CA LEU A 89 -19.00 2.87 3.43
C LEU A 89 -20.46 2.45 3.22
N ASP A 90 -21.39 3.26 3.74
CA ASP A 90 -22.82 3.09 3.53
C ASP A 90 -23.52 4.47 3.49
N PRO A 91 -24.10 4.90 2.34
CA PRO A 91 -24.17 4.20 1.06
C PRO A 91 -22.81 4.13 0.34
N VAL A 92 -22.63 3.10 -0.50
CA VAL A 92 -21.38 2.92 -1.27
C VAL A 92 -21.35 3.94 -2.42
N PRO A 93 -20.31 4.81 -2.52
CA PRO A 93 -20.17 5.74 -3.64
C PRO A 93 -20.12 5.02 -4.99
N ALA A 94 -20.70 5.62 -6.04
CA ALA A 94 -20.78 5.03 -7.37
C ALA A 94 -19.41 4.65 -7.95
N VAL A 95 -18.37 5.45 -7.67
CA VAL A 95 -16.97 5.18 -8.08
C VAL A 95 -16.44 3.89 -7.44
N ILE A 96 -16.83 3.58 -6.20
CA ILE A 96 -16.40 2.36 -5.51
C ILE A 96 -17.24 1.17 -5.99
N ALA A 97 -18.54 1.37 -6.23
CA ALA A 97 -19.41 0.34 -6.78
C ALA A 97 -18.95 -0.14 -8.18
N SER A 98 -18.43 0.76 -9.03
CA SER A 98 -17.91 0.41 -10.35
C SER A 98 -16.60 -0.39 -10.34
N MET A 99 -15.94 -0.51 -9.17
CA MET A 99 -14.69 -1.28 -9.02
C MET A 99 -14.89 -2.79 -9.06
N GLU A 100 -16.11 -3.32 -9.14
CA GLU A 100 -16.34 -4.77 -9.10
C GLU A 100 -15.58 -5.54 -10.20
N ILE A 101 -15.66 -5.06 -11.45
CA ILE A 101 -14.98 -5.68 -12.58
C ILE A 101 -13.46 -5.49 -12.48
N PRO A 102 -12.93 -4.26 -12.28
CA PRO A 102 -11.51 -4.04 -12.05
C PRO A 102 -10.94 -4.90 -10.91
N ALA A 103 -11.64 -4.99 -9.78
CA ALA A 103 -11.21 -5.77 -8.63
C ALA A 103 -11.18 -7.27 -8.90
N ARG A 104 -12.00 -7.78 -9.82
CA ARG A 104 -11.97 -9.17 -10.25
C ARG A 104 -10.69 -9.50 -11.02
N VAL A 105 -10.27 -8.61 -11.91
CA VAL A 105 -9.02 -8.76 -12.66
C VAL A 105 -7.83 -8.56 -11.72
N ALA A 106 -7.84 -7.50 -10.91
CA ALA A 106 -6.80 -7.19 -9.94
C ALA A 106 -6.59 -8.31 -8.91
N ALA A 107 -7.65 -9.03 -8.52
CA ALA A 107 -7.53 -10.18 -7.61
C ALA A 107 -6.59 -11.27 -8.14
N TRP A 108 -6.57 -11.52 -9.45
CA TRP A 108 -5.66 -12.47 -10.07
C TRP A 108 -4.29 -11.85 -10.38
N LEU A 109 -4.26 -10.59 -10.80
CA LEU A 109 -3.03 -9.88 -11.14
C LEU A 109 -2.14 -9.61 -9.93
N LEU A 110 -2.70 -9.36 -8.74
CA LEU A 110 -1.93 -9.11 -7.53
C LEU A 110 -0.98 -10.27 -7.19
N PRO A 111 -1.42 -11.51 -6.94
CA PRO A 111 -0.50 -12.61 -6.68
C PRO A 111 0.37 -12.96 -7.89
N ALA A 112 -0.14 -12.84 -9.13
CA ALA A 112 0.67 -13.12 -10.32
C ALA A 112 1.86 -12.16 -10.45
N SER A 113 1.64 -10.86 -10.25
CA SER A 113 2.71 -9.85 -10.25
C SER A 113 3.68 -10.04 -9.09
N LEU A 114 3.20 -10.41 -7.90
CA LEU A 114 4.07 -10.71 -6.76
C LEU A 114 4.95 -11.94 -6.99
N LEU A 115 4.41 -13.00 -7.61
CA LEU A 115 5.21 -14.17 -8.02
C LEU A 115 6.29 -13.76 -9.02
N TYR A 116 5.94 -12.98 -10.03
CA TYR A 116 6.88 -12.47 -11.01
C TYR A 116 8.00 -11.65 -10.36
N ILE A 117 7.65 -10.66 -9.51
CA ILE A 117 8.63 -9.83 -8.80
C ILE A 117 9.53 -10.70 -7.91
N GLY A 118 8.95 -11.62 -7.15
CA GLY A 118 9.71 -12.51 -6.26
C GLY A 118 10.74 -13.35 -7.00
N ILE A 119 10.34 -13.95 -8.14
CA ILE A 119 11.24 -14.74 -8.99
C ILE A 119 12.34 -13.85 -9.58
N MET A 120 11.97 -12.71 -10.18
CA MET A 120 12.92 -11.81 -10.83
C MET A 120 13.91 -11.20 -9.84
N LYS A 121 13.49 -10.88 -8.61
CA LYS A 121 14.40 -10.40 -7.56
C LYS A 121 15.45 -11.44 -7.20
N VAL A 122 15.08 -12.71 -7.09
CA VAL A 122 16.02 -13.79 -6.80
C VAL A 122 17.02 -14.02 -7.95
N ILE A 123 16.60 -13.81 -9.20
CA ILE A 123 17.45 -13.98 -10.39
C ILE A 123 18.40 -12.78 -10.59
N ILE A 124 17.89 -11.56 -10.45
CA ILE A 124 18.59 -10.32 -10.85
C ILE A 124 19.37 -9.71 -9.68
N GLU A 125 18.85 -9.75 -8.46
CA GLU A 125 19.48 -9.07 -7.32
C GLU A 125 20.62 -9.93 -6.72
N LYS A 126 21.78 -9.31 -6.50
CA LYS A 126 22.89 -9.96 -5.78
C LYS A 126 22.46 -10.20 -4.34
N LYS A 127 22.78 -11.39 -3.77
CA LYS A 127 22.39 -11.82 -2.41
C LYS A 127 22.59 -10.78 -1.29
N ALA A 128 23.53 -9.85 -1.43
CA ALA A 128 23.80 -8.80 -0.45
C ALA A 128 22.69 -7.75 -0.29
N TYR A 129 21.76 -7.61 -1.26
CA TYR A 129 20.71 -6.59 -1.23
C TYR A 129 19.31 -7.14 -0.88
N VAL A 130 19.23 -8.43 -0.51
CA VAL A 130 18.00 -9.14 -0.16
C VAL A 130 17.67 -8.89 1.31
N SER A 131 16.83 -7.90 1.60
CA SER A 131 16.32 -7.64 2.96
C SER A 131 15.26 -8.67 3.35
N SER A 132 15.45 -9.38 4.47
CA SER A 132 14.48 -10.34 5.01
C SER A 132 13.11 -9.69 5.29
N TYR A 133 13.10 -8.44 5.72
CA TYR A 133 11.89 -7.66 5.96
C TYR A 133 11.07 -7.46 4.67
N ASN A 134 11.74 -7.19 3.55
CA ASN A 134 11.07 -7.00 2.26
C ASN A 134 10.43 -8.31 1.77
N PHE A 135 11.11 -9.45 1.94
CA PHE A 135 10.55 -10.76 1.59
C PHE A 135 9.41 -11.17 2.52
N MET A 136 9.48 -10.83 3.81
CA MET A 136 8.38 -11.03 4.74
C MET A 136 7.14 -10.23 4.31
N LEU A 137 7.30 -8.95 3.97
CA LEU A 137 6.20 -8.11 3.50
C LEU A 137 5.61 -8.64 2.19
N LEU A 138 6.46 -9.04 1.24
CA LEU A 138 6.06 -9.68 0.00
C LEU A 138 5.21 -10.93 0.25
N GLY A 139 5.65 -11.78 1.20
CA GLY A 139 4.93 -12.97 1.62
C GLY A 139 3.58 -12.67 2.28
N LEU A 140 3.49 -11.64 3.12
CA LEU A 140 2.24 -11.21 3.75
C LEU A 140 1.21 -10.73 2.73
N ILE A 141 1.63 -9.93 1.73
CA ILE A 141 0.71 -9.47 0.68
C ILE A 141 0.31 -10.63 -0.24
N MET A 142 1.24 -11.55 -0.54
CA MET A 142 0.92 -12.79 -1.26
C MET A 142 -0.13 -13.61 -0.51
N ALA A 143 0.06 -13.85 0.79
CA ALA A 143 -0.87 -14.60 1.62
C ALA A 143 -2.24 -13.90 1.72
N SER A 144 -2.26 -12.57 1.80
CA SER A 144 -3.49 -11.78 1.78
C SER A 144 -4.23 -11.91 0.45
N GLY A 145 -3.53 -11.75 -0.69
CA GLY A 145 -4.11 -11.90 -2.03
C GLY A 145 -4.63 -13.32 -2.30
N ALA A 146 -3.83 -14.34 -1.96
CA ALA A 146 -4.20 -15.74 -2.14
C ALA A 146 -5.40 -16.15 -1.29
N SER A 147 -5.42 -15.79 0.00
CA SER A 147 -6.58 -16.05 0.87
C SER A 147 -7.84 -15.33 0.40
N GLY A 148 -7.71 -14.10 -0.13
CA GLY A 148 -8.83 -13.37 -0.73
C GLY A 148 -9.39 -14.05 -1.98
N LEU A 149 -8.54 -14.58 -2.85
CA LEU A 149 -8.92 -15.40 -4.01
C LEU A 149 -9.68 -16.67 -3.60
N VAL A 150 -9.14 -17.41 -2.63
CA VAL A 150 -9.78 -18.63 -2.09
C VAL A 150 -11.15 -18.28 -1.51
N MET A 151 -11.27 -17.18 -0.76
CA MET A 151 -12.53 -16.72 -0.19
C MET A 151 -13.54 -16.29 -1.26
N LYS A 152 -13.08 -15.81 -2.42
CA LYS A 152 -13.96 -15.38 -3.51
C LYS A 152 -14.46 -16.55 -4.36
N TYR A 153 -13.61 -17.51 -4.68
CA TYR A 153 -13.90 -18.54 -5.69
C TYR A 153 -14.13 -19.93 -5.12
N SER A 154 -13.57 -20.27 -3.96
CA SER A 154 -13.61 -21.63 -3.41
C SER A 154 -14.44 -21.70 -2.13
N LEU A 155 -14.05 -20.97 -1.09
CA LEU A 155 -14.64 -21.01 0.24
C LEU A 155 -15.32 -19.68 0.54
N ARG A 156 -16.47 -19.46 -0.14
CA ARG A 156 -17.24 -18.21 -0.10
C ARG A 156 -17.62 -17.83 1.33
N ALA A 157 -17.20 -16.64 1.76
CA ALA A 157 -17.68 -16.02 2.98
C ALA A 157 -18.98 -15.25 2.72
N ASP A 158 -19.84 -15.18 3.73
CA ASP A 158 -21.03 -14.33 3.68
C ASP A 158 -20.60 -12.85 3.67
N LEU A 159 -20.91 -12.16 2.57
CA LEU A 159 -20.53 -10.77 2.37
C LEU A 159 -21.32 -9.81 3.25
N ALA A 160 -22.55 -10.17 3.65
CA ALA A 160 -23.34 -9.37 4.58
C ALA A 160 -22.68 -9.37 5.97
N ASP A 161 -22.29 -10.54 6.47
CA ASP A 161 -21.57 -10.67 7.74
C ASP A 161 -20.23 -9.93 7.72
N VAL A 162 -19.48 -10.04 6.61
CA VAL A 162 -18.22 -9.30 6.43
C VAL A 162 -18.47 -7.80 6.53
N LYS A 163 -19.51 -7.28 5.86
CA LYS A 163 -19.86 -5.85 5.91
C LYS A 163 -20.28 -5.45 7.32
N HIS A 164 -21.20 -6.18 7.96
CA HIS A 164 -21.66 -5.87 9.32
C HIS A 164 -20.52 -5.87 10.34
N PHE A 165 -19.63 -6.87 10.29
CA PHE A 165 -18.47 -6.93 11.17
C PHE A 165 -17.51 -5.76 10.92
N THR A 166 -17.18 -5.49 9.65
CA THR A 166 -16.23 -4.41 9.28
C THR A 166 -16.78 -3.03 9.65
N MET A 167 -18.06 -2.76 9.37
CA MET A 167 -18.70 -1.50 9.80
C MET A 167 -18.74 -1.39 11.32
N GLY A 168 -19.08 -2.47 12.03
CA GLY A 168 -19.06 -2.52 13.49
C GLY A 168 -17.70 -2.16 14.09
N LEU A 169 -16.60 -2.58 13.46
CA LEU A 169 -15.25 -2.17 13.86
C LEU A 169 -15.06 -0.64 13.77
N MET A 170 -15.57 -0.01 12.71
CA MET A 170 -15.40 1.42 12.45
C MET A 170 -16.21 2.31 13.39
N ILE A 171 -17.39 1.84 13.83
CA ILE A 171 -18.24 2.55 14.79
C ILE A 171 -18.02 2.12 16.25
N PHE A 172 -16.96 1.35 16.54
CA PHE A 172 -16.63 0.81 17.87
C PHE A 172 -17.73 -0.07 18.51
N HIS A 173 -18.55 -0.71 17.69
CA HIS A 173 -19.57 -1.68 18.10
C HIS A 173 -19.36 -2.99 17.33
N PRO A 174 -18.31 -3.76 17.66
CA PRO A 174 -17.96 -4.96 16.90
C PRO A 174 -19.05 -6.03 17.02
N GLY A 175 -19.52 -6.51 15.85
CA GLY A 175 -20.44 -7.64 15.75
C GLY A 175 -19.73 -9.00 15.78
N THR A 176 -20.49 -10.04 15.46
CA THR A 176 -19.93 -11.38 15.25
C THR A 176 -19.17 -11.46 13.93
N PRO A 177 -17.91 -11.93 13.91
CA PRO A 177 -17.19 -12.13 12.66
C PRO A 177 -17.83 -13.27 11.84
N PRO A 178 -17.68 -13.25 10.50
CA PRO A 178 -18.06 -14.36 9.63
C PRO A 178 -17.48 -15.69 10.11
N GLY A 179 -18.29 -16.76 10.07
CA GLY A 179 -17.87 -18.11 10.47
C GLY A 179 -16.88 -18.80 9.52
N SER A 180 -16.54 -18.18 8.38
CA SER A 180 -15.62 -18.76 7.40
C SER A 180 -14.19 -18.83 7.94
N PRO A 181 -13.54 -20.01 7.93
CA PRO A 181 -12.15 -20.14 8.38
C PRO A 181 -11.17 -19.38 7.46
N VAL A 182 -11.50 -19.22 6.18
CA VAL A 182 -10.66 -18.45 5.25
C VAL A 182 -10.74 -16.95 5.54
N PHE A 183 -11.92 -16.45 5.94
CA PHE A 183 -12.04 -15.07 6.42
C PHE A 183 -11.13 -14.83 7.62
N LEU A 184 -11.11 -15.75 8.60
CA LEU A 184 -10.24 -15.64 9.77
C LEU A 184 -8.76 -15.53 9.37
N VAL A 185 -8.29 -16.41 8.47
CA VAL A 185 -6.90 -16.39 7.97
C VAL A 185 -6.62 -15.07 7.24
N HIS A 186 -7.50 -14.67 6.32
CA HIS A 186 -7.35 -13.43 5.55
C HIS A 186 -7.27 -12.20 6.48
N PHE A 187 -8.17 -12.12 7.46
CA PHE A 187 -8.23 -11.02 8.41
C PHE A 187 -6.98 -10.98 9.31
N VAL A 188 -6.53 -12.13 9.85
CA VAL A 188 -5.31 -12.19 10.67
C VAL A 188 -4.06 -11.80 9.87
N VAL A 189 -3.93 -12.28 8.62
CA VAL A 189 -2.83 -11.86 7.74
C VAL A 189 -2.89 -10.35 7.49
N PHE A 190 -4.08 -9.79 7.28
CA PHE A 190 -4.27 -8.35 7.18
C PHE A 190 -3.84 -7.60 8.45
N LEU A 191 -4.17 -8.10 9.65
CA LEU A 191 -3.74 -7.46 10.90
C LEU A 191 -2.21 -7.41 11.03
N VAL A 192 -1.54 -8.51 10.70
CA VAL A 192 -0.07 -8.58 10.70
C VAL A 192 0.50 -7.64 9.64
N LEU A 193 -0.07 -7.63 8.44
CA LEU A 193 0.32 -6.73 7.36
C LEU A 193 0.19 -5.26 7.77
N LEU A 194 -0.91 -4.88 8.43
CA LEU A 194 -1.15 -3.52 8.91
C LEU A 194 -0.09 -3.09 9.92
N ALA A 195 0.23 -3.95 10.89
CA ALA A 195 1.26 -3.65 11.90
C ALA A 195 2.67 -3.54 11.28
N CYS A 196 2.96 -4.33 10.25
CA CYS A 196 4.24 -4.33 9.55
C CYS A 196 4.32 -3.36 8.36
N LEU A 197 3.27 -2.55 8.10
CA LEU A 197 3.26 -1.71 6.91
C LEU A 197 4.29 -0.57 7.04
N PRO A 198 5.20 -0.39 6.08
CA PRO A 198 6.20 0.67 6.13
C PRO A 198 5.54 2.05 6.08
N THR A 199 5.65 2.80 7.17
CA THR A 199 5.04 4.13 7.31
C THR A 199 5.64 5.20 6.39
N HIS A 200 6.84 4.98 5.85
CA HIS A 200 7.51 5.92 4.95
C HIS A 200 6.86 5.98 3.56
N VAL A 201 6.03 4.98 3.19
CA VAL A 201 5.30 4.97 1.91
C VAL A 201 4.43 6.21 1.75
N PHE A 202 3.87 6.73 2.85
CA PHE A 202 3.03 7.93 2.84
C PHE A 202 3.82 9.24 2.67
N ALA A 203 5.11 9.24 2.99
CA ALA A 203 5.99 10.39 2.78
C ALA A 203 6.55 10.47 1.36
N ALA A 204 6.46 9.38 0.57
CA ALA A 204 7.06 9.29 -0.75
C ALA A 204 6.66 10.44 -1.70
N PRO A 205 5.37 10.83 -1.82
CA PRO A 205 5.00 11.93 -2.72
C PRO A 205 5.66 13.26 -2.39
N LEU A 206 5.78 13.58 -1.09
CA LEU A 206 6.43 14.80 -0.62
C LEU A 206 7.92 14.79 -0.95
N THR A 207 8.61 13.70 -0.63
CA THR A 207 10.04 13.57 -0.91
C THR A 207 10.36 13.60 -2.41
N MET A 208 9.47 13.10 -3.27
CA MET A 208 9.62 13.17 -4.73
C MET A 208 9.41 14.59 -5.27
N LEU A 209 8.42 15.32 -4.74
CA LEU A 209 8.21 16.72 -5.09
C LEU A 209 9.42 17.57 -4.68
N GLU A 210 9.90 17.43 -3.45
CA GLU A 210 11.09 18.13 -2.95
C GLU A 210 12.33 17.80 -3.80
N ALA A 211 12.51 16.54 -4.19
CA ALA A 211 13.62 16.14 -5.06
C ALA A 211 13.53 16.81 -6.45
N ARG A 212 12.34 16.92 -7.03
CA ARG A 212 12.13 17.58 -8.33
C ARG A 212 12.31 19.09 -8.27
N GLN A 213 11.88 19.74 -7.19
CA GLN A 213 12.17 21.16 -6.95
C GLN A 213 13.68 21.41 -6.90
N ARG A 214 14.43 20.57 -6.19
CA ARG A 214 15.90 20.65 -6.13
C ARG A 214 16.54 20.47 -7.51
N GLU A 215 16.07 19.51 -8.31
CA GLU A 215 16.56 19.30 -9.69
C GLU A 215 16.29 20.50 -10.62
N GLU A 216 15.16 21.18 -10.47
CA GLU A 216 14.83 22.38 -11.27
C GLU A 216 15.68 23.60 -10.89
N GLU A 217 16.05 23.74 -9.61
CA GLU A 217 16.83 24.87 -9.12
C GLU A 217 18.35 24.70 -9.19
N LEU A 218 18.83 23.46 -9.29
CA LEU A 218 20.25 23.12 -9.45
C LEU A 218 20.97 23.93 -10.55
N PRO A 219 20.42 24.13 -11.76
CA PRO A 219 21.03 24.95 -12.80
C PRO A 219 21.19 26.42 -12.40
N HIS A 220 20.22 26.99 -11.68
CA HIS A 220 20.26 28.40 -11.26
C HIS A 220 21.37 28.66 -10.24
N LEU A 221 21.56 27.74 -9.29
CA LEU A 221 22.62 27.81 -8.27
C LEU A 221 24.04 27.63 -8.84
N MET A 222 24.19 26.93 -9.98
CA MET A 222 25.50 26.72 -10.62
C MET A 222 25.95 27.91 -11.48
N HIS A 223 25.04 28.80 -11.88
CA HIS A 223 25.35 29.99 -12.69
C HIS A 223 25.52 31.28 -11.88
N GLU A 224 25.27 31.27 -10.56
CA GLU A 224 25.46 32.40 -9.64
C GLU A 224 26.84 32.44 -8.93
N LYS A 225 27.85 31.73 -9.45
CA LYS A 225 29.24 31.80 -8.97
C LYS A 225 30.15 32.49 -9.98
#